data_AF-A0A1I4KQ02-F1
#
_entry.id   AF-A0A1I4KQ02-F1
#
_cell.length_a   1.000
_cell.length_b   1.000
_cell.length_c   1.000
_cell.angle_alpha   90.00
_cell.angle_beta   90.00
_cell.angle_gamma   90.00
#
_symmetry.space_group_name_H-M   'P 1'
#
loop_
_entity.id
_entity.type
_entity.pdbx_description
1 polymer ?
#
loop_
_entity_poly.entity_id
_entity_poly.type
_entity_poly.pdbx_seq_one_letter_code
_entity_poly.pdbx_strand_id
1 'polypeptide(L)'
;MKVKRIVANVEIQDTVEAKYFYGELLGLDQLMDMGFIATYGSHEKMDTQINFLSEGGSGTPVPDLSIEVDNLDEAVTRMKEAGIPVEYGPVEEPWGVRRFL
;
A
#
# COMPACT_ATOMS: atom_id res chain seq x y z
N MET A 1 -21.38 -11.07 16.86
CA MET A 1 -20.28 -11.36 15.91
C MET A 1 -19.34 -10.16 15.89
N LYS A 2 -18.02 -10.34 15.85
CA LYS A 2 -17.02 -9.25 15.81
C LYS A 2 -16.01 -9.52 14.68
N VAL A 3 -15.80 -8.53 13.81
CA VAL A 3 -14.75 -8.58 12.77
C VAL A 3 -13.38 -8.43 13.45
N LYS A 4 -12.42 -9.29 13.09
CA LYS A 4 -11.05 -9.26 13.65
C LYS A 4 -10.03 -8.57 12.74
N ARG A 5 -10.22 -8.67 11.42
CA ARG A 5 -9.38 -8.05 10.39
C ARG A 5 -10.13 -8.01 9.06
N ILE A 6 -9.71 -7.11 8.18
CA ILE A 6 -10.05 -7.09 6.76
C ILE A 6 -8.72 -7.20 6.01
N VAL A 7 -8.67 -8.01 4.95
CA VAL A 7 -7.46 -8.23 4.13
C VAL A 7 -7.83 -7.91 2.70
N ALA A 8 -7.08 -7.01 2.07
CA ALA A 8 -7.20 -6.75 0.64
C ALA A 8 -6.65 -7.96 -0.13
N ASN A 9 -7.39 -8.42 -1.13
CA ASN A 9 -6.93 -9.44 -2.06
C ASN A 9 -6.84 -8.78 -3.44
N VAL A 10 -5.65 -8.84 -4.04
CA VAL A 10 -5.38 -8.30 -5.38
C VAL A 10 -5.16 -9.47 -6.32
N GLU A 11 -5.89 -9.48 -7.44
CA GLU A 11 -5.71 -10.51 -8.47
C GLU A 11 -4.38 -10.31 -9.19
N ILE A 12 -3.60 -11.38 -9.33
CA ILE A 12 -2.31 -11.37 -10.03
C ILE A 12 -2.08 -12.72 -10.70
N GLN A 13 -1.34 -12.72 -11.82
CA GLN A 13 -1.01 -13.96 -12.54
C GLN A 13 0.12 -14.74 -11.86
N ASP A 14 1.13 -14.04 -11.34
CA ASP A 14 2.26 -14.62 -10.62
C ASP A 14 2.49 -13.88 -9.30
N THR A 15 2.33 -14.59 -8.18
CA THR A 15 2.51 -14.01 -6.84
C THR A 15 3.96 -13.57 -6.57
N VAL A 16 4.93 -14.02 -7.37
CA VAL A 16 6.33 -13.60 -7.26
C VAL A 16 6.50 -12.12 -7.58
N GLU A 17 5.67 -11.55 -8.46
CA GLU A 17 5.74 -10.12 -8.80
C GLU A 17 5.40 -9.23 -7.58
N ALA A 18 4.47 -9.69 -6.74
CA ALA A 18 4.11 -8.99 -5.52
C ALA A 18 5.28 -8.90 -4.51
N LYS A 19 6.20 -9.87 -4.53
CA LYS A 19 7.37 -9.88 -3.66
C LYS A 19 8.25 -8.66 -3.87
N TYR A 20 8.47 -8.25 -5.11
CA TYR A 20 9.32 -7.11 -5.43
C TYR A 20 8.73 -5.83 -4.84
N PHE A 21 7.46 -5.53 -5.14
CA PHE A 21 6.82 -4.30 -4.68
C PHE A 21 6.55 -4.31 -3.16
N TYR A 22 5.81 -5.30 -2.66
CA TYR A 22 5.37 -5.31 -1.27
C TYR A 22 6.48 -5.76 -0.31
N GLY A 23 7.32 -6.71 -0.72
CA GLY A 23 8.41 -7.21 0.11
C GLY A 23 9.66 -6.33 0.04
N GLU A 24 10.22 -6.14 -1.15
CA GLU A 24 11.53 -5.47 -1.29
C GLU A 24 11.43 -3.94 -1.23
N LEU A 25 10.48 -3.33 -1.95
CA LEU A 25 10.34 -1.87 -1.95
C LEU A 25 9.65 -1.36 -0.69
N LEU A 26 8.53 -1.96 -0.29
CA LEU A 26 7.79 -1.55 0.91
C LEU A 26 8.26 -2.21 2.21
N GLY A 27 9.12 -3.23 2.14
CA GLY A 27 9.72 -3.83 3.33
C GLY A 27 8.80 -4.76 4.13
N LEU A 28 7.71 -5.28 3.54
CA LEU A 28 6.80 -6.20 4.24
C LEU A 28 7.36 -7.63 4.29
N ASP A 29 7.11 -8.32 5.40
CA ASP A 29 7.46 -9.72 5.57
C ASP A 29 6.48 -10.63 4.82
N GLN A 30 6.99 -11.70 4.20
CA GLN A 30 6.15 -12.76 3.64
C GLN A 30 5.64 -13.65 4.78
N LEU A 31 4.38 -13.45 5.17
CA LEU A 31 3.75 -14.14 6.29
C LEU A 31 3.20 -15.51 5.91
N MET A 32 2.81 -15.69 4.64
CA MET A 32 2.23 -16.92 4.12
C MET A 32 2.47 -17.03 2.62
N ASP A 33 2.71 -18.25 2.14
CA ASP A 33 2.77 -18.58 0.71
C ASP A 33 2.24 -20.00 0.52
N MET A 34 1.25 -20.13 -0.38
CA MET A 34 0.63 -21.40 -0.75
C MET A 34 0.59 -21.60 -2.27
N GLY A 35 1.44 -20.89 -3.01
CA GLY A 35 1.51 -20.91 -4.48
C GLY A 35 0.38 -20.13 -5.16
N PHE A 36 -0.88 -20.29 -4.74
CA PHE A 36 -2.01 -19.51 -5.28
C PHE A 36 -2.22 -18.17 -4.56
N ILE A 37 -1.56 -17.97 -3.42
CA ILE A 37 -1.63 -16.77 -2.59
C ILE A 37 -0.29 -16.56 -1.88
N ALA A 38 0.20 -15.33 -1.89
CA ALA A 38 1.24 -14.85 -1.00
C ALA A 38 0.66 -13.72 -0.14
N THR A 39 0.92 -13.72 1.16
CA THR A 39 0.48 -12.68 2.08
C THR A 39 1.68 -11.93 2.62
N TYR A 40 1.68 -10.61 2.44
CA TYR A 40 2.69 -9.70 2.95
C TYR A 40 2.11 -8.84 4.07
N GLY A 41 2.89 -8.59 5.12
CA GLY A 41 2.48 -7.71 6.22
C GLY A 41 3.65 -7.36 7.14
N SER A 42 3.37 -6.57 8.17
CA SER A 42 4.33 -6.23 9.22
C SER A 42 3.81 -6.66 10.60
N HIS A 43 4.64 -6.49 11.62
CA HIS A 43 4.24 -6.74 13.02
C HIS A 43 3.51 -5.55 13.66
N GLU A 44 3.31 -4.46 12.91
CA GLU A 44 2.54 -3.30 13.36
C GLU A 44 1.05 -3.63 13.50
N LYS A 45 0.37 -2.89 14.39
CA LYS A 45 -1.06 -3.09 14.66
C LYS A 45 -1.88 -1.91 14.16
N MET A 46 -2.85 -2.21 13.31
CA MET A 46 -3.86 -1.27 12.85
C MET A 46 -5.24 -1.69 13.36
N ASP A 47 -6.09 -0.72 13.72
CA ASP A 47 -7.50 -0.98 13.97
C ASP A 47 -8.22 -1.43 12.70
N THR A 48 -9.27 -2.24 12.81
CA THR A 48 -10.02 -2.69 11.62
C THR A 48 -10.76 -1.52 10.99
N GLN A 49 -10.39 -1.17 9.76
CA GLN A 49 -10.92 -0.04 9.01
C GLN A 49 -11.30 -0.46 7.58
N ILE A 50 -12.23 0.27 6.98
CA ILE A 50 -12.58 0.19 5.56
C ILE A 50 -13.08 1.57 5.13
N ASN A 51 -12.57 2.05 4.00
CA ASN A 51 -12.91 3.37 3.49
C ASN A 51 -13.90 3.24 2.32
N PHE A 52 -14.79 4.23 2.21
CA PHE A 52 -15.68 4.41 1.06
C PHE A 52 -15.48 5.83 0.55
N LEU A 53 -14.81 5.96 -0.58
CA LEU A 53 -14.45 7.24 -1.16
C LEU A 53 -15.22 7.47 -2.46
N SER A 54 -15.74 8.69 -2.66
CA SER A 54 -16.27 9.13 -3.95
C SER A 54 -15.18 9.71 -4.87
N GLU A 55 -14.04 10.12 -4.30
CA GLU A 55 -12.83 10.57 -5.00
C GLU A 55 -11.60 10.32 -4.11
N GLY A 56 -10.39 10.36 -4.69
CA GLY A 56 -9.14 10.21 -3.93
C GLY A 56 -8.74 11.45 -3.12
N GLY A 57 -9.48 12.56 -3.24
CA GLY A 57 -9.17 13.86 -2.64
C GLY A 57 -8.22 14.68 -3.52
N SER A 58 -8.39 16.00 -3.51
CA SER A 58 -7.64 16.91 -4.40
C SER A 58 -7.83 16.59 -5.90
N GLY A 59 -8.97 15.97 -6.26
CA GLY A 59 -9.32 15.63 -7.64
C GLY A 59 -8.65 14.37 -8.19
N THR A 60 -7.93 13.60 -7.36
CA THR A 60 -7.34 12.33 -7.80
C THR A 60 -8.40 11.21 -7.88
N PRO A 61 -8.17 10.16 -8.69
CA PRO A 61 -8.99 8.95 -8.65
C PRO A 61 -8.96 8.29 -7.26
N VAL A 62 -9.99 7.51 -6.93
CA VAL A 62 -9.98 6.68 -5.72
C VAL A 62 -8.83 5.67 -5.84
N PRO A 63 -7.86 5.64 -4.90
CA PRO A 63 -6.80 4.65 -4.93
C PRO A 63 -7.33 3.27 -4.56
N ASP A 64 -6.73 2.21 -5.09
CA ASP A 64 -7.08 0.85 -4.71
C ASP A 64 -6.75 0.56 -3.24
N LEU A 65 -5.61 1.08 -2.77
CA LEU A 65 -5.13 0.92 -1.40
C LEU A 65 -4.56 2.23 -0.87
N SER A 66 -4.74 2.47 0.42
CA SER A 66 -3.97 3.49 1.17
C SER A 66 -2.96 2.76 2.04
N ILE A 67 -1.67 3.02 1.82
CA ILE A 67 -0.56 2.41 2.54
C ILE A 67 0.14 3.50 3.36
N GLU A 68 0.00 3.44 4.68
CA GLU A 68 0.69 4.35 5.59
C GLU A 68 2.12 3.85 5.84
N VAL A 69 3.08 4.77 5.78
CA VAL A 69 4.51 4.52 6.04
C VAL A 69 5.03 5.52 7.06
N ASP A 70 6.00 5.10 7.87
CA ASP A 70 6.66 5.94 8.86
C ASP A 70 7.62 6.97 8.23
N ASN A 71 8.14 6.68 7.02
CA ASN A 71 9.04 7.54 6.28
C ASN A 71 8.66 7.66 4.79
N LEU A 72 7.89 8.70 4.44
CA LEU A 72 7.45 8.94 3.06
C LEU A 72 8.61 9.24 2.10
N ASP A 73 9.66 9.95 2.55
CA ASP A 73 10.78 10.33 1.69
C ASP A 73 11.59 9.11 1.26
N GLU A 74 11.76 8.14 2.17
CA GLU A 74 12.37 6.85 1.86
C GLU A 74 11.52 6.05 0.88
N ALA A 75 10.21 5.95 1.10
CA ALA A 75 9.30 5.27 0.18
C ALA A 75 9.37 5.88 -1.24
N VAL A 76 9.31 7.22 -1.36
CA VAL A 76 9.43 7.92 -2.65
C VAL A 76 10.77 7.65 -3.32
N THR A 77 11.86 7.63 -2.55
CA THR A 77 13.20 7.35 -3.07
C THR A 77 13.27 5.94 -3.66
N ARG A 78 12.78 4.93 -2.92
CA ARG A 78 12.75 3.53 -3.39
C ARG A 78 11.91 3.37 -4.65
N MET A 79 10.75 4.03 -4.75
CA MET A 79 9.90 3.97 -5.95
C MET A 79 10.61 4.57 -7.17
N LYS A 80 11.28 5.72 -7.00
CA LYS A 80 12.05 6.36 -8.08
C LYS A 80 13.23 5.51 -8.53
N GLU A 81 13.98 4.92 -7.59
CA GLU A 81 15.11 4.03 -7.90
C GLU A 81 14.65 2.75 -8.62
N ALA A 82 13.47 2.24 -8.28
CA ALA A 82 12.83 1.12 -8.96
C ALA A 82 12.23 1.48 -10.34
N GLY A 83 12.25 2.75 -10.74
CA GLY A 83 11.65 3.21 -11.99
C GLY A 83 10.13 3.19 -12.02
N ILE A 84 9.48 3.12 -10.85
CA ILE A 84 8.02 3.15 -10.73
C ILE A 84 7.56 4.61 -10.82
N PRO A 85 6.66 4.96 -11.76
CA PRO A 85 6.20 6.33 -11.92
C PRO A 85 5.38 6.76 -10.70
N VAL A 86 5.69 7.95 -10.19
CA VAL A 86 4.85 8.65 -9.22
C VAL A 86 3.89 9.53 -10.02
N GLU A 87 2.62 9.16 -10.07
CA GLU A 87 1.56 9.82 -10.83
C GLU A 87 1.10 11.11 -10.16
N TYR A 88 1.23 11.20 -8.84
CA TYR A 88 0.83 12.37 -8.05
C TYR A 88 1.74 12.57 -6.83
N GLY A 89 2.08 13.82 -6.53
CA GLY A 89 2.90 14.15 -5.37
C GLY A 89 4.39 13.79 -5.50
N PRO A 90 5.15 13.69 -4.39
CA PRO A 90 4.68 13.84 -3.01
C PRO A 90 4.21 15.27 -2.71
N VAL A 91 3.08 15.40 -2.00
CA VAL A 91 2.49 16.69 -1.64
C VAL A 91 1.87 16.65 -0.24
N GLU A 92 1.90 17.80 0.44
CA GLU A 92 1.17 18.04 1.69
C GLU A 92 -0.29 18.35 1.38
N GLU A 93 -1.21 17.53 1.86
CA GLU A 93 -2.64 17.73 1.65
C GLU A 93 -3.25 18.61 2.76
N PRO A 94 -4.34 19.36 2.47
CA PRO A 94 -4.98 20.24 3.45
C PRO A 94 -5.50 19.55 4.72
N TRP A 95 -5.68 18.23 4.69
CA TRP A 95 -6.11 17.42 5.82
C TRP A 95 -4.94 16.85 6.66
N GLY A 96 -3.71 17.33 6.42
CA GLY A 96 -2.56 17.04 7.28
C GLY A 96 -1.86 15.71 7.01
N VAL A 97 -2.01 15.17 5.80
CA VAL A 97 -1.29 13.99 5.33
C VAL A 97 -0.37 14.38 4.18
N ARG A 98 0.87 13.91 4.21
CA ARG A 98 1.78 13.96 3.06
C ARG A 98 1.71 12.63 2.32
N ARG A 99 1.46 12.65 1.01
CA ARG A 99 1.30 11.42 0.21
C ARG A 99 1.79 11.56 -1.22
N PHE A 100 1.97 10.41 -1.88
CA PHE A 100 2.14 10.28 -3.32
C PHE A 100 1.23 9.15 -3.84
N LEU A 101 0.99 9.13 -5.16
CA LEU A 101 0.36 8.02 -5.89
C LEU A 101 1.33 7.51 -6.94
#